data_AF-A0A9D5ZNA6-F1
#
_entry.id   AF-A0A9D5ZNA6-F1
#
_cell.length_a   1.000
_cell.length_b   1.000
_cell.length_c   1.000
_cell.angle_alpha   90.00
_cell.angle_beta   90.00
_cell.angle_gamma   90.00
#
_symmetry.space_group_name_H-M   'P 1'
#
loop_
_entity.id
_entity.type
_entity.pdbx_description
1 polymer ?
#
loop_
_entity_poly.entity_id
_entity_poly.type
_entity_poly.pdbx_seq_one_letter_code
_entity_poly.pdbx_strand_id
1 'polypeptide(L)'
;MEPRTPTKIAMGMFLTGVSFMILYFAAVTGGYTKQVVPILKNGLEADQYYVDMPQGTRDALGITAEGSEIEYQKNDAQKGSVTLKKTAWLVTAADKNQKFTPGTFVSIEEVMPTQITIGAVMKMSALWLILAYFVISLGELMLSPMGLSLVSKVAPATKRGLMMGGWFLATAIGNKLTAIGAYWDVWSHSKFFLVLAMMAFAMSALLFLLLKPLKKAMPGA
;
A
#
# COMPACT_ATOMS: atom_id res chain seq x y z
N MET A 1 -24.84 -23.03 18.60
CA MET A 1 -23.48 -23.08 19.18
C MET A 1 -22.79 -21.77 18.85
N GLU A 2 -22.63 -20.85 19.80
CA GLU A 2 -21.85 -19.62 19.52
C GLU A 2 -20.35 -19.96 19.40
N PRO A 3 -19.66 -19.47 18.38
CA PRO A 3 -18.23 -19.72 18.23
C PRO A 3 -17.44 -19.05 19.36
N ARG A 4 -16.55 -19.83 19.98
CA ARG A 4 -15.71 -19.41 21.12
C ARG A 4 -14.86 -18.18 20.75
N THR A 5 -14.64 -17.29 21.71
CA THR A 5 -13.87 -16.02 21.63
C THR A 5 -12.62 -16.07 20.73
N PRO A 6 -11.74 -17.09 20.81
CA PRO A 6 -10.52 -17.12 20.00
C PRO A 6 -10.79 -17.42 18.50
N THR A 7 -11.89 -18.13 18.22
CA THR A 7 -12.31 -18.47 16.84
C THR A 7 -12.82 -17.22 16.13
N LYS A 8 -13.55 -16.34 16.84
CA LYS A 8 -14.01 -15.04 16.33
C LYS A 8 -12.82 -14.13 15.99
N ILE A 9 -11.75 -14.16 16.79
CA ILE A 9 -10.51 -13.41 16.52
C ILE A 9 -9.81 -13.92 15.25
N ALA A 10 -9.66 -15.24 15.10
CA ALA A 10 -9.03 -15.83 13.92
C ALA A 10 -9.80 -15.51 12.62
N MET A 11 -11.13 -15.48 12.70
CA MET A 11 -12.02 -15.05 11.61
C MET A 11 -11.86 -13.56 11.29
N GLY A 12 -11.69 -12.70 12.29
CA GLY A 12 -11.34 -11.28 12.09
C GLY A 12 -10.04 -11.09 11.32
N MET A 13 -8.97 -11.83 11.68
CA MET A 13 -7.70 -11.79 10.94
C MET A 13 -7.79 -12.40 9.53
N PHE A 14 -8.70 -13.34 9.32
CA PHE A 14 -8.97 -13.86 7.97
C PHE A 14 -9.65 -12.79 7.10
N LEU A 15 -10.62 -12.06 7.64
CA LEU A 15 -11.31 -10.96 6.94
C LEU A 15 -10.34 -9.83 6.58
N THR A 16 -9.41 -9.46 7.46
CA THR A 16 -8.38 -8.47 7.11
C THR A 16 -7.49 -8.96 5.96
N GLY A 17 -7.14 -10.25 5.93
CA GLY A 17 -6.46 -10.86 4.78
C GLY A 17 -7.26 -10.80 3.48
N VAL A 18 -8.57 -11.05 3.55
CA VAL A 18 -9.48 -10.93 2.39
C VAL A 18 -9.55 -9.48 1.89
N SER A 19 -9.61 -8.48 2.78
CA SER A 19 -9.58 -7.07 2.41
C SER A 19 -8.29 -6.70 1.64
N PHE A 20 -7.13 -7.11 2.12
CA PHE A 20 -5.86 -6.89 1.40
C PHE A 20 -5.80 -7.67 0.08
N MET A 21 -6.43 -8.84 0.00
CA MET A 21 -6.55 -9.59 -1.25
C MET A 21 -7.44 -8.87 -2.28
N ILE A 22 -8.53 -8.23 -1.84
CA ILE A 22 -9.36 -7.37 -2.70
C ILE A 22 -8.51 -6.22 -3.24
N LEU A 23 -7.70 -5.58 -2.40
CA LEU A 23 -6.79 -4.51 -2.81
C LEU A 23 -5.68 -5.01 -3.75
N TYR A 24 -5.20 -6.24 -3.58
CA TYR A 24 -4.28 -6.87 -4.51
C TYR A 24 -4.88 -6.98 -5.92
N PHE A 25 -6.11 -7.52 -6.04
CA PHE A 25 -6.78 -7.59 -7.34
C PHE A 25 -7.12 -6.22 -7.90
N ALA A 26 -7.50 -5.26 -7.05
CA ALA A 26 -7.68 -3.87 -7.45
C ALA A 26 -6.39 -3.24 -8.01
N ALA A 27 -5.25 -3.53 -7.39
CA ALA A 27 -3.94 -3.04 -7.82
C ALA A 27 -3.48 -3.69 -9.14
N VAL A 28 -3.75 -4.99 -9.32
CA VAL A 28 -3.45 -5.71 -10.57
C VAL A 28 -4.35 -5.23 -11.71
N THR A 29 -5.66 -5.07 -11.46
CA THR A 29 -6.63 -4.62 -12.48
C THR A 29 -6.52 -3.13 -12.80
N GLY A 30 -6.06 -2.31 -11.86
CA GLY A 30 -5.88 -0.87 -12.04
C GLY A 30 -4.63 -0.46 -12.82
N GLY A 31 -3.75 -1.38 -13.24
CA GLY A 31 -2.56 -1.03 -14.03
C GLY A 31 -1.46 -0.26 -13.27
N TYR A 32 -1.62 -0.02 -11.96
CA TYR A 32 -0.61 0.59 -11.07
C TYR A 32 0.48 -0.41 -10.65
N THR A 33 0.79 -1.38 -11.51
CA THR A 33 1.84 -2.37 -11.28
C THR A 33 3.23 -1.76 -11.44
N LYS A 34 3.34 -0.56 -12.01
CA LYS A 34 4.59 0.14 -12.32
C LYS A 34 4.65 1.51 -11.61
N GLN A 35 5.85 2.04 -11.41
CA GLN A 35 6.04 3.35 -10.78
C GLN A 35 5.42 4.44 -11.65
N VAL A 36 4.77 5.41 -11.00
CA VAL A 36 4.01 6.46 -11.66
C VAL A 36 4.71 7.80 -11.45
N VAL A 37 4.90 8.54 -12.53
CA VAL A 37 5.55 9.86 -12.52
C VAL A 37 4.67 10.89 -13.22
N PRO A 38 4.66 12.16 -12.75
CA PRO A 38 3.91 13.21 -13.41
C PRO A 38 4.67 13.76 -14.61
N ILE A 39 3.95 14.04 -15.70
CA ILE A 39 4.50 14.77 -16.85
C ILE A 39 4.54 16.27 -16.54
N LEU A 40 5.73 16.86 -16.67
CA LEU A 40 5.98 18.28 -16.44
C LEU A 40 5.83 19.11 -17.72
N LYS A 41 6.24 18.58 -18.88
CA LYS A 41 6.21 19.30 -20.16
C LYS A 41 6.32 18.33 -21.35
N ASN A 42 5.81 18.72 -22.52
CA ASN A 42 6.02 17.98 -23.76
C ASN A 42 7.38 18.35 -24.38
N GLY A 43 8.03 17.37 -25.01
CA GLY A 43 9.31 17.51 -25.71
C GLY A 43 9.23 18.34 -26.99
N LEU A 44 10.39 18.59 -27.60
CA LEU A 44 10.50 19.30 -28.88
C LEU A 44 10.05 18.42 -30.06
N GLU A 45 10.16 17.09 -29.92
CA GLU A 45 9.69 16.10 -30.90
C GLU A 45 8.34 15.47 -30.47
N ALA A 46 7.57 14.99 -31.45
CA ALA A 46 6.34 14.25 -31.18
C ALA A 46 6.63 13.01 -30.31
N ASP A 47 5.74 12.69 -29.38
CA ASP A 47 5.81 11.56 -28.45
C ASP A 47 6.91 11.62 -27.37
N GLN A 48 7.66 12.72 -27.27
CA GLN A 48 8.58 12.98 -26.17
C GLN A 48 7.91 13.78 -25.05
N TYR A 49 8.16 13.39 -23.80
CA TYR A 49 7.66 14.04 -22.61
C TYR A 49 8.78 14.18 -21.58
N TYR A 50 8.69 15.20 -20.74
CA TYR A 50 9.57 15.37 -19.60
C TYR A 50 8.84 14.97 -18.34
N VAL A 51 9.36 13.98 -17.60
CA VAL A 51 8.80 13.52 -16.32
C VAL A 51 9.69 13.88 -15.15
N ASP A 52 9.06 14.07 -14.01
CA ASP A 52 9.73 14.22 -12.73
C ASP A 52 9.95 12.85 -12.08
N MET A 53 11.20 12.43 -11.94
CA MET A 53 11.56 11.21 -11.21
C MET A 53 12.20 11.56 -9.86
N PRO A 54 11.56 11.21 -8.73
CA PRO A 54 12.17 11.28 -7.41
C PRO A 54 13.46 10.45 -7.33
N GLN A 55 14.42 10.83 -6.49
CA GLN A 55 15.72 10.13 -6.37
C GLN A 55 15.56 8.61 -6.11
N GLY A 56 14.59 8.19 -5.29
CA GLY A 56 14.32 6.77 -5.03
C GLY A 56 13.85 5.96 -6.25
N THR A 57 13.15 6.61 -7.19
CA THR A 57 12.76 6.02 -8.48
C THR A 57 13.97 5.85 -9.41
N ARG A 58 14.95 6.76 -9.33
CA ARG A 58 16.16 6.73 -10.14
C ARG A 58 17.08 5.58 -9.76
N ASP A 59 17.31 5.38 -8.46
CA ASP A 59 18.13 4.29 -7.95
C ASP A 59 17.49 2.92 -8.20
N ALA A 60 16.15 2.84 -8.12
CA ALA A 60 15.41 1.61 -8.38
C ALA A 60 15.37 1.21 -9.87
N LEU A 61 15.45 2.19 -10.79
CA LEU A 61 15.41 1.97 -12.24
C LEU A 61 16.79 1.96 -12.90
N GLY A 62 17.88 2.19 -12.15
CA GLY A 62 19.25 2.13 -12.65
C GLY A 62 19.60 3.24 -13.67
N ILE A 63 18.86 4.35 -13.68
CA ILE A 63 19.00 5.41 -14.68
C ILE A 63 20.21 6.30 -14.34
N THR A 64 21.28 6.16 -15.11
CA THR A 64 22.53 6.96 -14.99
C THR A 64 22.50 8.27 -15.80
N ALA A 65 21.43 8.54 -16.54
CA ALA A 65 21.30 9.72 -17.38
C ALA A 65 21.13 11.03 -16.57
N GLU A 66 21.93 12.04 -16.89
CA GLU A 66 21.81 13.40 -16.35
C GLU A 66 20.46 14.00 -16.80
N GLY A 67 19.64 14.41 -15.82
CA GLY A 67 18.36 15.05 -16.12
C GLY A 67 18.58 16.46 -16.62
N SER A 68 17.74 16.89 -17.56
CA SER A 68 17.76 18.26 -18.06
C SER A 68 16.94 19.16 -17.14
N GLU A 69 17.48 20.32 -16.77
CA GLU A 69 16.71 21.30 -15.99
C GLU A 69 15.66 21.96 -16.90
N ILE A 70 14.39 21.72 -16.60
CA ILE A 70 13.29 22.30 -17.36
C ILE A 70 12.49 23.29 -16.49
N GLU A 71 12.06 24.36 -17.13
CA GLU A 71 11.04 25.25 -16.60
C GLU A 71 9.66 24.69 -16.92
N TYR A 72 8.89 24.36 -15.89
CA TYR A 72 7.52 23.91 -15.99
C TYR A 72 6.57 24.90 -15.32
N GLN A 73 5.44 25.15 -15.97
CA GLN A 73 4.39 26.03 -15.47
C GLN A 73 3.45 25.18 -14.60
N LYS A 74 3.51 25.39 -13.28
CA LYS A 74 2.53 24.77 -12.36
C LYS A 74 1.42 25.78 -12.11
N ASN A 75 0.21 25.46 -12.55
CA ASN A 75 -0.98 26.19 -12.13
C ASN A 75 -1.25 25.86 -10.66
N ASP A 76 -0.89 26.78 -9.77
CA ASP A 76 -1.21 26.69 -8.35
C ASP A 76 -2.54 27.39 -8.10
N ALA A 77 -3.50 26.67 -7.53
CA ALA A 77 -4.87 27.14 -7.29
C ALA A 77 -4.94 28.40 -6.41
N GLN A 78 -3.86 28.76 -5.70
CA GLN A 78 -3.80 29.95 -4.85
C GLN A 78 -2.87 31.07 -5.32
N LYS A 79 -1.99 30.84 -6.30
CA LYS A 79 -0.95 31.83 -6.72
C LYS A 79 -0.85 32.06 -8.23
N GLY A 80 -1.74 31.49 -9.03
CA GLY A 80 -1.65 31.54 -10.48
C GLY A 80 -0.53 30.63 -11.01
N SER A 81 -0.21 30.76 -12.30
CA SER A 81 0.82 29.93 -12.96
C SER A 81 2.21 30.33 -12.46
N VAL A 82 2.87 29.44 -11.71
CA VAL A 82 4.23 29.64 -11.21
C VAL A 82 5.20 28.83 -12.07
N THR A 83 6.19 29.50 -12.67
CA THR A 83 7.31 28.86 -13.37
C THR A 83 8.27 28.27 -12.33
N LEU A 84 8.42 26.95 -12.31
CA LEU A 84 9.35 26.25 -11.43
C LEU A 84 10.42 25.55 -12.28
N LYS A 85 11.67 25.61 -11.83
CA LYS A 85 12.79 24.85 -12.41
C LYS A 85 12.90 23.50 -11.71
N LYS A 86 12.88 22.42 -12.49
CA LYS A 86 13.07 21.06 -11.96
C LYS A 86 13.85 20.21 -12.93
N THR A 87 14.71 19.36 -12.39
CA THR A 87 15.40 18.32 -13.17
C THR A 87 14.35 17.33 -13.69
N ALA A 88 14.26 17.19 -15.00
CA ALA A 88 13.35 16.26 -15.65
C ALA A 88 14.08 15.40 -16.68
N TRP A 89 13.49 14.27 -17.02
CA TRP A 89 14.05 13.32 -17.97
C TRP A 89 13.13 13.15 -19.16
N LEU A 90 13.75 13.03 -20.33
CA LEU A 90 13.06 12.73 -21.57
C LEU A 90 12.57 11.28 -21.55
N VAL A 91 11.29 11.10 -21.82
CA VAL A 91 10.62 9.81 -21.93
C VAL A 91 9.77 9.78 -23.20
N THR A 92 9.61 8.61 -23.80
CA THR A 92 8.84 8.39 -25.01
C THR A 92 7.53 7.67 -24.67
N ALA A 93 6.42 8.04 -25.30
CA ALA A 93 5.17 7.31 -25.14
C ALA A 93 5.26 5.88 -25.69
N ALA A 94 4.76 4.89 -24.94
CA ALA A 94 4.63 3.49 -25.38
C ALA A 94 3.67 3.36 -26.56
N ASP A 95 2.61 4.16 -26.55
CA ASP A 95 1.61 4.24 -27.61
C ASP A 95 1.65 5.64 -28.26
N LYS A 96 2.05 5.69 -29.54
CA LYS A 96 2.14 6.91 -30.34
C LYS A 96 0.79 7.60 -30.60
N ASN A 97 -0.32 6.91 -30.36
CA ASN A 97 -1.66 7.49 -30.47
C ASN A 97 -2.13 8.14 -29.15
N GLN A 98 -1.41 7.96 -28.04
CA GLN A 98 -1.76 8.54 -26.75
C GLN A 98 -1.07 9.88 -26.53
N LYS A 99 -1.88 10.95 -26.54
CA LYS A 99 -1.43 12.30 -26.17
C LYS A 99 -1.59 12.49 -24.68
N PHE A 100 -0.49 12.76 -23.98
CA PHE A 100 -0.52 13.09 -22.57
C PHE A 100 -0.54 14.60 -22.37
N THR A 101 -1.37 15.07 -21.44
CA THR A 101 -1.39 16.48 -21.00
C THR A 101 -0.46 16.69 -19.80
N PRO A 102 0.20 17.85 -19.68
CA PRO A 102 0.99 18.20 -18.49
C PRO A 102 0.14 18.09 -17.21
N GLY A 103 0.70 17.46 -16.18
CA GLY A 103 -0.01 17.13 -14.93
C GLY A 103 -0.71 15.77 -14.92
N THR A 104 -0.72 15.03 -16.05
CA THR A 104 -1.17 13.64 -16.07
C THR A 104 -0.09 12.72 -15.49
N PHE A 105 -0.54 11.77 -14.69
CA PHE A 105 0.30 10.71 -14.14
C PHE A 105 0.45 9.59 -15.18
N VAL A 106 1.69 9.20 -15.46
CA VAL A 106 2.04 8.14 -16.41
C VAL A 106 2.87 7.07 -15.73
N SER A 107 2.69 5.82 -16.13
CA SER A 107 3.47 4.69 -15.62
C SER A 107 4.77 4.60 -16.42
N ILE A 108 5.89 4.28 -15.75
CA ILE A 108 7.13 3.94 -16.44
C ILE A 108 7.03 2.49 -16.89
N GLU A 109 7.00 2.24 -18.19
CA GLU A 109 6.77 0.92 -18.76
C GLU A 109 8.04 0.10 -18.94
N GLU A 110 9.07 0.72 -19.48
CA GLU A 110 10.37 0.11 -19.77
C GLU A 110 11.47 1.16 -19.68
N VAL A 111 12.62 0.78 -19.13
CA VAL A 111 13.79 1.64 -18.99
C VAL A 111 14.94 0.98 -19.74
N MET A 112 15.27 1.54 -20.89
CA MET A 112 16.49 1.21 -21.63
C MET A 112 17.59 2.23 -21.27
N PRO A 113 18.88 1.91 -21.48
CA PRO A 113 19.99 2.81 -21.16
C PRO A 113 19.90 4.20 -21.82
N THR A 114 19.18 4.29 -22.94
CA THR A 114 19.08 5.51 -23.77
C THR A 114 17.66 6.05 -23.89
N GLN A 115 16.63 5.30 -23.50
CA GLN A 115 15.22 5.67 -23.67
C GLN A 115 14.37 5.09 -22.55
N ILE A 116 13.44 5.90 -22.06
CA ILE A 116 12.47 5.50 -21.05
C ILE A 116 11.10 5.58 -21.68
N THR A 117 10.35 4.49 -21.62
CA THR A 117 9.02 4.39 -22.20
C THR A 117 7.95 4.61 -21.13
N ILE A 118 6.95 5.44 -21.42
CA ILE A 118 5.83 5.72 -20.51
C ILE A 118 4.47 5.28 -21.06
N GLY A 119 3.59 4.83 -20.19
CA GLY A 119 2.24 4.36 -20.51
C GLY A 119 1.14 5.14 -19.77
N ALA A 120 -0.08 5.07 -20.29
CA ALA A 120 -1.24 5.61 -19.59
C ALA A 120 -1.56 4.82 -18.32
N VAL A 121 -1.84 5.56 -17.25
CA VAL A 121 -2.35 5.00 -16.01
C VAL A 121 -3.86 4.84 -16.13
N MET A 122 -4.35 3.60 -16.04
CA MET A 122 -5.79 3.35 -15.95
C MET A 122 -6.30 3.72 -14.55
N LYS A 123 -7.32 4.57 -14.46
CA LYS A 123 -7.95 4.90 -13.18
C LYS A 123 -8.81 3.73 -12.71
N MET A 124 -8.59 3.25 -11.48
CA MET A 124 -9.45 2.22 -10.90
C MET A 124 -10.79 2.81 -10.45
N SER A 125 -11.84 1.98 -10.42
CA SER A 125 -13.12 2.34 -9.80
C SER A 125 -12.98 2.45 -8.28
N ALA A 126 -13.52 3.52 -7.70
CA ALA A 126 -13.54 3.75 -6.24
C ALA A 126 -14.26 2.63 -5.46
N LEU A 127 -15.09 1.81 -6.12
CA LEU A 127 -15.79 0.68 -5.51
C LEU A 127 -14.84 -0.35 -4.87
N TRP A 128 -13.65 -0.56 -5.44
CA TRP A 128 -12.67 -1.50 -4.89
C TRP A 128 -12.19 -1.08 -3.50
N LEU A 129 -11.94 0.21 -3.31
CA LEU A 129 -11.56 0.76 -2.01
C LEU A 129 -12.72 0.65 -1.03
N ILE A 130 -13.94 1.03 -1.44
CA ILE A 130 -15.12 0.94 -0.57
C ILE A 130 -15.31 -0.49 -0.04
N LEU A 131 -15.21 -1.49 -0.92
CA LEU A 131 -15.33 -2.90 -0.52
C LEU A 131 -14.21 -3.35 0.41
N ALA A 132 -12.96 -3.00 0.12
CA ALA A 132 -11.83 -3.34 0.97
C ALA A 132 -11.97 -2.73 2.37
N TYR A 133 -12.32 -1.44 2.45
CA TYR A 133 -12.53 -0.73 3.71
C TYR A 133 -13.72 -1.27 4.50
N PHE A 134 -14.77 -1.71 3.81
CA PHE A 134 -15.91 -2.37 4.46
C PHE A 134 -15.47 -3.69 5.10
N VAL A 135 -14.74 -4.54 4.38
CA VAL A 135 -14.28 -5.85 4.88
C VAL A 135 -13.27 -5.71 6.02
N ILE A 136 -12.31 -4.79 5.93
CA ILE A 136 -11.33 -4.57 7.00
C ILE A 136 -12.00 -4.05 8.27
N SER A 137 -13.00 -3.16 8.14
CA SER A 137 -13.77 -2.65 9.28
C SER A 137 -14.53 -3.76 10.00
N LEU A 138 -15.10 -4.73 9.26
CA LEU A 138 -15.71 -5.92 9.84
C LEU A 138 -14.68 -6.77 10.59
N GLY A 139 -13.47 -6.92 10.03
CA GLY A 139 -12.37 -7.60 10.69
C GLY A 139 -11.93 -6.92 11.99
N GLU A 140 -11.80 -5.59 11.97
CA GLU A 140 -11.44 -4.79 13.15
C GLU A 140 -12.49 -4.86 14.26
N LEU A 141 -13.78 -4.87 13.89
CA LEU A 141 -14.89 -5.00 14.84
C LEU A 141 -14.88 -6.36 15.54
N MET A 142 -14.32 -7.41 14.91
CA MET A 142 -14.11 -8.71 15.55
C MET A 142 -12.84 -8.76 16.41
N LEU A 143 -11.83 -7.93 16.10
CA LEU A 143 -10.52 -7.93 16.75
C LEU A 143 -10.49 -7.05 18.01
N SER A 144 -10.96 -5.80 17.95
CA SER A 144 -10.76 -4.81 19.03
C SER A 144 -11.53 -5.11 20.33
N PRO A 145 -12.84 -5.47 20.34
CA PRO A 145 -13.52 -5.79 21.59
C PRO A 145 -13.08 -7.16 22.14
N MET A 146 -12.63 -8.05 21.26
CA MET A 146 -12.34 -9.43 21.62
C MET A 146 -10.92 -9.63 22.13
N GLY A 147 -9.95 -8.86 21.62
CA GLY A 147 -8.57 -8.88 22.11
C GLY A 147 -8.45 -8.46 23.58
N LEU A 148 -9.04 -7.32 23.95
CA LEU A 148 -9.08 -6.82 25.33
C LEU A 148 -9.83 -7.77 26.29
N SER A 149 -10.91 -8.40 25.82
CA SER A 149 -11.63 -9.43 26.60
C SER A 149 -10.76 -10.66 26.86
N LEU A 150 -9.94 -11.07 25.89
CA LEU A 150 -9.08 -12.25 26.02
C LEU A 150 -7.92 -11.99 26.99
N VAL A 151 -7.28 -10.83 26.91
CA VAL A 151 -6.22 -10.40 27.83
C VAL A 151 -6.72 -10.36 29.27
N SER A 152 -7.94 -9.84 29.50
CA SER A 152 -8.52 -9.80 30.85
C SER A 152 -8.94 -11.17 31.38
N LYS A 153 -9.41 -12.09 30.52
CA LYS A 153 -9.78 -13.47 30.91
C LYS A 153 -8.59 -14.38 31.19
N VAL A 154 -7.48 -14.21 30.48
CA VAL A 154 -6.27 -15.05 30.64
C VAL A 154 -5.32 -14.49 31.70
N ALA A 155 -5.46 -13.21 32.08
CA ALA A 155 -4.58 -12.59 33.07
C ALA A 155 -4.83 -13.10 34.51
N PRO A 156 -3.77 -13.54 35.23
CA PRO A 156 -3.84 -13.81 36.66
C PRO A 156 -4.20 -12.54 37.44
N ALA A 157 -4.98 -12.67 38.53
CA ALA A 157 -5.50 -11.53 39.28
C ALA A 157 -4.42 -10.54 39.75
N THR A 158 -3.22 -11.04 40.07
CA THR A 158 -2.07 -10.25 40.53
C THR A 158 -1.24 -9.61 39.41
N LYS A 159 -1.40 -10.03 38.15
CA LYS A 159 -0.57 -9.57 37.00
C LYS A 159 -1.37 -8.90 35.88
N ARG A 160 -2.63 -8.49 36.16
CA ARG A 160 -3.51 -7.86 35.16
C ARG A 160 -2.91 -6.59 34.54
N GLY A 161 -2.26 -5.75 35.35
CA GLY A 161 -1.60 -4.53 34.86
C GLY A 161 -0.47 -4.82 33.86
N LEU A 162 0.33 -5.86 34.11
CA LEU A 162 1.42 -6.27 33.20
C LEU A 162 0.88 -6.84 31.89
N MET A 163 -0.19 -7.63 31.93
CA MET A 163 -0.83 -8.19 30.73
C MET A 163 -1.47 -7.11 29.85
N MET A 164 -2.10 -6.09 30.47
CA MET A 164 -2.60 -4.92 29.74
C MET A 164 -1.45 -4.07 29.17
N GLY A 165 -0.35 -3.91 29.91
CA GLY A 165 0.87 -3.30 29.39
C GLY A 165 1.43 -4.04 28.17
N GLY A 166 1.40 -5.38 28.18
CA GLY A 166 1.78 -6.22 27.05
C GLY A 166 0.91 -6.01 25.81
N TRP A 167 -0.40 -5.82 25.99
CA TRP A 167 -1.32 -5.46 24.89
C TRP A 167 -0.94 -4.12 24.25
N PHE A 168 -0.74 -3.07 25.06
CA PHE A 168 -0.32 -1.76 24.54
C PHE A 168 1.06 -1.78 23.88
N LEU A 169 2.00 -2.55 24.43
CA LEU A 169 3.32 -2.74 23.85
C LEU A 169 3.23 -3.41 22.47
N ALA A 170 2.41 -4.45 22.33
CA ALA A 170 2.16 -5.10 21.04
C ALA A 170 1.60 -4.11 20.01
N THR A 171 0.64 -3.26 20.40
CA THR A 171 0.11 -2.19 19.54
C THR A 171 1.17 -1.18 19.14
N ALA A 172 2.04 -0.77 20.08
CA ALA A 172 3.13 0.17 19.78
C ALA A 172 4.13 -0.41 18.78
N ILE A 173 4.48 -1.70 18.92
CA ILE A 173 5.34 -2.42 17.97
C ILE A 173 4.64 -2.52 16.61
N GLY A 174 3.34 -2.86 16.59
CA GLY A 174 2.54 -2.90 15.36
C GLY A 174 2.56 -1.56 14.61
N ASN A 175 2.34 -0.45 15.32
CA ASN A 175 2.41 0.88 14.74
C ASN A 175 3.80 1.22 14.19
N LYS A 176 4.88 0.76 14.84
CA LYS A 176 6.25 0.91 14.32
C LYS A 176 6.48 0.08 13.06
N LEU A 177 5.87 -1.09 12.95
CA LEU A 177 5.95 -1.95 11.75
C LEU A 177 5.20 -1.37 10.55
N THR A 178 4.24 -0.46 10.75
CA THR A 178 3.62 0.32 9.67
C THR A 178 4.65 1.13 8.86
N ALA A 179 5.87 1.33 9.40
CA ALA A 179 7.01 1.89 8.65
C ALA A 179 7.38 1.09 7.38
N ILE A 180 6.89 -0.15 7.21
CA ILE A 180 6.98 -0.88 5.94
C ILE A 180 6.30 -0.12 4.78
N GLY A 181 5.41 0.83 5.07
CA GLY A 181 4.85 1.76 4.10
C GLY A 181 5.91 2.62 3.38
N ALA A 182 7.14 2.75 3.90
CA ALA A 182 8.25 3.39 3.18
C ALA A 182 8.61 2.65 1.87
N TYR A 183 8.27 1.36 1.76
CA TYR A 183 8.49 0.59 0.53
C TYR A 183 7.38 0.79 -0.51
N TRP A 184 6.38 1.62 -0.24
CA TRP A 184 5.28 1.91 -1.15
C TRP A 184 5.74 2.47 -2.50
N ASP A 185 6.72 3.38 -2.48
CA ASP A 185 7.24 4.00 -3.71
C ASP A 185 8.25 3.12 -4.45
N VAL A 186 8.93 2.23 -3.73
CA VAL A 186 9.98 1.36 -4.30
C VAL A 186 9.38 0.11 -4.93
N TRP A 187 8.33 -0.45 -4.33
CA TRP A 187 7.72 -1.72 -4.76
C TRP A 187 6.46 -1.49 -5.60
N SER A 188 6.17 -2.45 -6.48
CA SER A 188 4.87 -2.51 -7.15
C SER A 188 3.75 -2.58 -6.11
N HIS A 189 2.76 -1.70 -6.21
CA HIS A 189 1.60 -1.63 -5.31
C HIS A 189 0.91 -3.00 -5.13
N SER A 190 0.86 -3.79 -6.21
CA SER A 190 0.34 -5.16 -6.17
C SER A 190 1.12 -6.06 -5.19
N LYS A 191 2.45 -6.06 -5.26
CA LYS A 191 3.32 -6.85 -4.39
C LYS A 191 3.18 -6.42 -2.93
N PHE A 192 3.04 -5.12 -2.69
CA PHE A 192 2.83 -4.58 -1.35
C PHE A 192 1.56 -5.15 -0.69
N PHE A 193 0.42 -5.07 -1.38
CA PHE A 193 -0.84 -5.64 -0.87
C PHE A 193 -0.80 -7.17 -0.73
N LEU A 194 -0.11 -7.87 -1.64
CA LEU A 194 0.04 -9.32 -1.55
C LEU A 194 0.83 -9.73 -0.30
N VAL A 195 1.92 -9.04 0.03
CA VAL A 195 2.70 -9.32 1.25
C VAL A 195 1.84 -9.09 2.50
N LEU A 196 1.08 -8.00 2.56
CA LEU A 196 0.16 -7.73 3.68
C LEU A 196 -0.94 -8.80 3.80
N ALA A 197 -1.54 -9.21 2.68
CA ALA A 197 -2.53 -10.28 2.65
C ALA A 197 -1.93 -11.61 3.15
N MET A 198 -0.75 -11.98 2.66
CA MET A 198 -0.06 -13.21 3.07
C MET A 198 0.33 -13.19 4.55
N MET A 199 0.80 -12.06 5.08
CA MET A 199 1.08 -11.92 6.52
C MET A 199 -0.20 -12.06 7.35
N ALA A 200 -1.32 -11.46 6.92
CA ALA A 200 -2.61 -11.59 7.60
C ALA A 200 -3.13 -13.03 7.58
N PHE A 201 -3.05 -13.73 6.43
CA PHE A 201 -3.42 -15.14 6.33
C PHE A 201 -2.51 -16.06 7.14
N ALA A 202 -1.19 -15.81 7.13
CA ALA A 202 -0.23 -16.55 7.93
C ALA A 202 -0.53 -16.40 9.43
N MET A 203 -0.86 -15.19 9.88
CA MET A 203 -1.23 -14.94 11.27
C MET A 203 -2.59 -15.56 11.63
N SER A 204 -3.56 -15.52 10.71
CA SER A 204 -4.83 -16.23 10.88
C SER A 204 -4.60 -17.74 11.05
N ALA A 205 -3.79 -18.35 10.17
CA ALA A 205 -3.42 -19.76 10.26
C ALA A 205 -2.68 -20.09 11.56
N LEU A 206 -1.73 -19.24 11.98
CA LEU A 206 -1.03 -19.38 13.25
C LEU A 206 -1.99 -19.35 14.44
N LEU A 207 -2.94 -18.41 14.45
CA LEU A 207 -3.98 -18.36 15.48
C LEU A 207 -4.84 -19.62 15.46
N PHE A 208 -5.25 -20.12 14.29
CA PHE A 208 -5.98 -21.38 14.16
C PHE A 208 -5.23 -22.57 14.76
N LEU A 209 -3.91 -22.64 14.58
CA LEU A 209 -3.05 -23.66 15.21
C LEU A 209 -2.96 -23.47 16.73
N LEU A 210 -2.81 -22.23 17.19
CA LEU A 210 -2.75 -21.88 18.61
C LEU A 210 -4.11 -21.98 19.32
N LEU A 211 -5.22 -22.16 18.60
CA LEU A 211 -6.53 -22.39 19.22
C LEU A 211 -6.51 -23.61 20.15
N LYS A 212 -5.80 -24.69 19.79
CA LYS A 212 -5.75 -25.91 20.61
C LYS A 212 -5.09 -25.66 21.98
N PRO A 213 -3.85 -25.13 22.08
CA PRO A 213 -3.24 -24.83 23.38
C PRO A 213 -3.96 -23.70 24.12
N LEU A 214 -4.47 -22.67 23.43
CA LEU A 214 -5.19 -21.57 24.07
C LEU A 214 -6.50 -22.03 24.72
N LYS A 215 -7.21 -22.96 24.08
CA LYS A 215 -8.40 -23.62 24.67
C LYS A 215 -8.05 -24.42 25.92
N LYS A 216 -6.89 -25.08 25.95
CA LYS A 216 -6.43 -25.86 27.10
C LYS A 216 -5.99 -24.98 28.27
N ALA A 217 -5.50 -23.77 27.99
CA ALA A 217 -4.97 -22.85 29.00
C ALA A 217 -6.04 -21.93 29.63
N MET A 218 -7.26 -21.87 29.09
CA MET A 218 -8.35 -21.06 29.66
C MET A 218 -9.13 -21.85 30.72
N PRO A 219 -9.18 -21.41 31.99
CA PRO A 219 -10.07 -21.99 32.98
C PRO A 219 -11.53 -21.61 32.68
N GLY A 220 -12.40 -22.60 32.44
CA GLY A 220 -13.86 -22.40 32.34
C GLY A 220 -14.44 -22.15 30.94
N ALA A 221 -14.04 -22.92 29.93
CA ALA A 221 -14.65 -22.92 28.59
C ALA A 221 -15.40 -24.21 28.24
#